data_AF-A0A9X8H8P0-F1
#
_entry.id   AF-A0A9X8H8P0-F1
#
_cell.length_a   1.000
_cell.length_b   1.000
_cell.length_c   1.000
_cell.angle_alpha   90.00
_cell.angle_beta   90.00
_cell.angle_gamma   90.00
#
_symmetry.space_group_name_H-M   'P 1'
#
loop_
_entity.id
_entity.type
_entity.pdbx_description
1 polymer ?
#
loop_
_entity_poly.entity_id
_entity_poly.type
_entity_poly.pdbx_seq_one_letter_code
_entity_poly.pdbx_strand_id
1 'polypeptide(L)'
;MTVSELSRLIQQHLRTPDAPLDMYELLQPESINLLDNPHATLVDSELQHGDIIVVQESIPPPNNRNDQDHVLPTYPSAPLYFDYLLNRVDISFYEVVLPANCSPSRAPLLCLDQQDKVVATTLTCLLSQSYDSIVAQLAAHVTAIPDALHVRLFPSSSSSGPKLDAPFLHRTSRQLTLRGMIDATQASPHPLSLYYQVLPPSFSILDLERMVKWTLHLS
;
A
#
# COMPACT_ATOMS: atom_id res chain seq x y z
N MET A 1 4.50 39.11 13.86
CA MET A 1 3.56 38.01 14.12
C MET A 1 4.39 36.80 14.52
N THR A 2 4.07 36.19 15.65
CA THR A 2 4.69 34.95 16.13
C THR A 2 3.85 33.72 15.76
N VAL A 3 4.42 32.53 15.89
CA VAL A 3 3.71 31.25 15.70
C VAL A 3 2.52 31.13 16.66
N SER A 4 2.66 31.51 17.93
CA SER A 4 1.55 31.50 18.89
C SER A 4 0.42 32.48 18.54
N GLU A 5 0.76 33.68 18.05
CA GLU A 5 -0.24 34.64 17.58
C GLU A 5 -1.01 34.12 16.36
N LEU A 6 -0.30 33.47 15.43
CA LEU A 6 -0.91 32.83 14.27
C LEU A 6 -1.83 31.68 14.68
N SER A 7 -1.40 30.80 15.58
CA SER A 7 -2.22 29.71 16.13
C SER A 7 -3.54 30.24 16.69
N ARG A 8 -3.49 31.32 17.48
CA ARG A 8 -4.68 31.96 18.05
C ARG A 8 -5.62 32.49 16.98
N LEU A 9 -5.10 33.09 15.91
CA LEU A 9 -5.92 33.58 14.78
C LEU A 9 -6.60 32.42 14.05
N ILE A 10 -5.89 31.32 13.83
CA ILE A 10 -6.43 30.11 13.20
C ILE A 10 -7.51 29.48 14.08
N GLN A 11 -7.28 29.32 15.39
CA GLN A 11 -8.28 28.83 16.34
C GLN A 11 -9.57 29.68 16.33
N GLN A 12 -9.43 31.01 16.26
CA GLN A 12 -10.56 31.93 16.12
C GLN A 12 -11.33 31.70 14.80
N HIS A 13 -10.60 31.45 13.70
CA HIS A 13 -11.20 31.18 12.40
C HIS A 13 -11.91 29.83 12.35
N LEU A 14 -11.30 28.79 12.92
CA LEU A 14 -11.84 27.42 13.02
C LEU A 14 -12.98 27.30 14.04
N ARG A 15 -13.22 28.33 14.85
CA ARG A 15 -14.21 28.34 15.95
C ARG A 15 -13.89 27.29 17.03
N THR A 16 -12.61 27.02 17.24
CA THR A 16 -12.07 26.08 18.25
C THR A 16 -11.07 26.81 19.17
N PRO A 17 -11.50 27.84 19.91
CA PRO A 17 -10.61 28.76 20.62
C PRO A 17 -9.77 28.09 21.72
N ASP A 18 -10.26 26.99 22.29
CA ASP A 18 -9.63 26.31 23.43
C ASP A 18 -8.91 25.01 23.04
N ALA A 19 -8.97 24.60 21.77
CA ALA A 19 -8.35 23.36 21.31
C ALA A 19 -6.87 23.60 20.97
N PRO A 20 -5.90 22.91 21.62
CA PRO A 20 -4.51 23.01 21.21
C PRO A 20 -4.35 22.53 19.77
N LEU A 21 -3.53 23.23 18.99
CA LEU A 21 -3.28 22.91 17.58
C LEU A 21 -1.81 22.59 17.36
N ASP A 22 -1.57 21.53 16.59
CA ASP A 22 -0.29 21.33 15.94
C ASP A 22 -0.35 22.02 14.57
N MET A 23 0.67 22.82 14.27
CA MET A 23 0.79 23.51 12.99
C MET A 23 2.03 23.03 12.26
N TYR A 24 1.86 22.65 11.01
CA TYR A 24 2.92 22.13 10.15
C TYR A 24 3.06 23.00 8.92
N GLU A 25 4.29 23.31 8.54
CA GLU A 25 4.62 23.86 7.24
C GLU A 25 4.74 22.72 6.22
N LEU A 26 3.97 22.81 5.13
CA LEU A 26 4.06 21.89 4.00
C LEU A 26 5.00 22.49 2.95
N LEU A 27 6.27 22.12 3.00
CA LEU A 27 7.27 22.50 1.98
C LEU A 27 7.07 21.67 0.70
N GLN A 28 6.95 20.36 0.88
CA GLN A 28 6.69 19.36 -0.16
C GLN A 28 5.88 18.21 0.44
N PRO A 29 5.18 17.37 -0.36
CA PRO A 29 4.45 16.22 0.19
C PRO A 29 5.30 15.30 1.09
N GLU A 30 6.60 15.15 0.81
CA GLU A 30 7.55 14.35 1.59
C GLU A 30 8.20 15.13 2.75
N SER A 31 8.06 16.47 2.77
CA SER A 31 8.75 17.37 3.69
C SER A 31 7.76 18.30 4.38
N ILE A 32 7.39 17.90 5.60
CA ILE A 32 6.39 18.56 6.43
C ILE A 32 7.02 18.83 7.80
N ASN A 33 7.18 20.10 8.15
CA ASN A 33 7.90 20.52 9.35
C ASN A 33 6.92 21.03 10.41
N LEU A 34 7.10 20.60 11.66
CA LEU A 34 6.32 21.13 12.77
C LEU A 34 6.82 22.53 13.16
N LEU A 35 5.91 23.47 13.34
CA LEU A 35 6.19 24.79 13.92
C LEU A 35 6.16 24.70 15.45
N ASP A 36 7.23 24.15 16.02
CA ASP A 36 7.33 23.77 17.44
C ASP A 36 7.66 24.93 18.39
N ASN A 37 8.23 26.02 17.89
CA ASN A 37 8.60 27.18 18.68
C ASN A 37 7.50 28.26 18.66
N PRO A 38 6.68 28.40 19.72
CA PRO A 38 5.58 29.36 19.76
C PRO A 38 6.03 30.82 19.77
N HIS A 39 7.28 31.08 20.13
CA HIS A 39 7.86 32.42 20.24
C HIS A 39 8.63 32.84 18.99
N ALA A 40 8.92 31.91 18.07
CA ALA A 40 9.52 32.25 16.79
C ALA A 40 8.59 33.21 16.02
N THR A 41 9.17 34.23 15.40
CA THR A 41 8.44 35.03 14.43
C THR A 41 8.26 34.23 13.14
N LEU A 42 7.27 34.56 12.33
CA LEU A 42 7.10 33.88 11.03
C LEU A 42 8.33 34.01 10.13
N VAL A 43 9.10 35.09 10.29
CA VAL A 43 10.37 35.29 9.57
C VAL A 43 11.46 34.35 10.10
N ASP A 44 11.52 34.14 11.42
CA ASP A 44 12.47 33.19 12.03
C ASP A 44 12.14 31.74 11.64
N SER A 45 10.88 31.45 11.36
CA SER A 45 10.42 30.17 10.81
C SER A 45 10.56 30.07 9.28
N GLU A 46 11.21 31.04 8.64
CA GLU A 46 11.40 31.11 7.18
C GLU A 46 10.11 31.10 6.33
N LEU A 47 8.94 31.36 6.94
CA LEU A 47 7.65 31.38 6.25
C LEU A 47 7.55 32.58 5.29
N GLN A 48 7.18 32.29 4.05
CA GLN A 48 7.04 33.23 2.94
C GLN A 48 5.60 33.28 2.42
N HIS A 49 5.35 34.27 1.55
CA HIS A 49 4.07 34.37 0.88
C HIS A 49 3.89 33.23 -0.12
N GLY A 50 2.84 32.44 0.06
CA GLY A 50 2.54 31.27 -0.77
C GLY A 50 2.73 29.94 -0.04
N ASP A 51 3.35 29.95 1.14
CA ASP A 51 3.53 28.74 1.93
C ASP A 51 2.21 28.22 2.49
N ILE A 52 2.16 26.90 2.67
CA ILE A 52 0.96 26.19 3.11
C ILE A 52 1.16 25.72 4.54
N ILE A 53 0.25 26.14 5.42
CA ILE A 53 0.21 25.67 6.81
C ILE A 53 -0.92 24.66 6.95
N VAL A 54 -0.56 23.45 7.37
CA VAL A 54 -1.49 22.37 7.73
C VAL A 54 -1.69 22.41 9.23
N VAL A 55 -2.95 22.40 9.66
CA VAL A 55 -3.30 22.44 11.09
C VAL A 55 -4.15 21.25 11.47
N GLN A 56 -3.93 20.73 12.67
CA GLN A 56 -4.75 19.69 13.27
C GLN A 56 -4.88 19.94 14.77
N GLU A 57 -5.92 19.39 15.39
CA GLU A 57 -6.00 19.35 16.85
C GLU A 57 -4.87 18.48 17.41
N SER A 58 -4.18 18.98 18.45
CA SER A 58 -3.11 18.24 19.10
C SER A 58 -3.68 17.01 19.80
N ILE A 59 -3.06 15.86 19.57
CA ILE A 59 -3.46 14.62 20.25
C ILE A 59 -2.77 14.59 21.62
N PRO A 60 -3.50 14.63 22.75
CA PRO A 60 -2.89 14.57 24.06
C PRO A 60 -2.19 13.22 24.27
N PRO A 61 -1.08 13.19 25.04
CA PRO A 61 -0.44 11.93 25.39
C PRO A 61 -1.44 11.03 26.15
N PRO A 62 -1.38 9.70 25.98
CA PRO A 62 -2.26 8.79 26.68
C PRO A 62 -2.06 8.96 28.19
N ASN A 63 -3.05 9.54 28.87
CA ASN A 63 -3.02 9.63 30.32
C ASN A 63 -3.28 8.24 30.89
N ASN A 64 -2.53 7.85 31.93
CA ASN A 64 -2.64 6.57 32.66
C ASN A 64 -4.00 6.36 33.38
N ARG A 65 -5.05 7.09 33.01
CA ARG A 65 -6.37 7.07 33.64
C ARG A 65 -7.43 6.82 32.57
N ASN A 66 -7.79 5.55 32.40
CA ASN A 66 -9.08 5.07 31.91
C ASN A 66 -9.62 5.57 30.57
N ASP A 67 -8.82 6.09 29.64
CA ASP A 67 -9.25 6.31 28.26
C ASP A 67 -9.03 5.04 27.42
N GLN A 68 -9.81 3.99 27.72
CA GLN A 68 -9.83 2.77 26.89
C GLN A 68 -10.72 2.89 25.64
N ASP A 69 -11.42 4.02 25.45
CA ASP A 69 -12.42 4.20 24.38
C ASP A 69 -11.98 5.14 23.25
N HIS A 70 -10.81 5.78 23.32
CA HIS A 70 -10.32 6.59 22.20
C HIS A 70 -9.56 5.72 21.20
N VAL A 71 -10.27 5.30 20.15
CA VAL A 71 -9.66 4.72 18.95
C VAL A 71 -8.71 5.76 18.36
N LEU A 72 -7.40 5.51 18.46
CA LEU A 72 -6.40 6.39 17.87
C LEU A 72 -6.64 6.48 16.35
N PRO A 73 -6.54 7.68 15.76
CA PRO A 73 -6.64 7.84 14.32
C PRO A 73 -5.53 7.04 13.62
N THR A 74 -5.85 6.45 12.46
CA THR A 74 -4.89 5.65 11.67
C THR A 74 -3.65 6.46 11.28
N TYR A 75 -3.81 7.76 11.04
CA TYR A 75 -2.73 8.71 10.74
C TYR A 75 -2.83 9.89 11.71
N PRO A 76 -2.14 9.83 12.86
CA PRO A 76 -2.29 10.81 13.96
C PRO A 76 -1.64 12.16 13.70
N SER A 77 -0.86 12.31 12.62
CA SER A 77 -0.18 13.56 12.28
C SER A 77 -0.22 13.84 10.79
N ALA A 78 -0.14 15.12 10.43
CA ALA A 78 -0.06 15.55 9.04
C ALA A 78 1.08 14.85 8.28
N PRO A 79 2.33 14.74 8.79
CA PRO A 79 3.39 13.98 8.11
C PRO A 79 2.99 12.53 7.78
N LEU A 80 2.34 11.82 8.70
CA LEU A 80 1.91 10.43 8.47
C LEU A 80 0.76 10.33 7.48
N TYR A 81 -0.14 11.32 7.46
CA TYR A 81 -1.23 11.37 6.48
C TYR A 81 -0.70 11.60 5.06
N PHE A 82 0.28 12.49 4.89
CA PHE A 82 0.90 12.70 3.57
C PHE A 82 1.78 11.52 3.14
N ASP A 83 2.49 10.86 4.06
CA ASP A 83 3.19 9.60 3.75
C ASP A 83 2.21 8.53 3.25
N TYR A 84 1.03 8.42 3.88
CA TYR A 84 -0.05 7.57 3.38
C TYR A 84 -0.46 7.97 1.95
N LEU A 85 -0.72 9.25 1.68
CA LEU A 85 -1.12 9.70 0.34
C LEU A 85 -0.06 9.40 -0.73
N LEU A 86 1.22 9.56 -0.40
CA LEU A 86 2.33 9.29 -1.31
C LEU A 86 2.54 7.80 -1.59
N ASN A 87 2.23 6.95 -0.61
CA ASN A 87 2.31 5.51 -0.79
C ASN A 87 1.02 4.91 -1.37
N ARG A 88 -0.10 5.65 -1.35
CA ARG A 88 -1.39 5.16 -1.81
C ARG A 88 -1.43 5.00 -3.33
N VAL A 89 -1.73 3.78 -3.76
CA VAL A 89 -1.88 3.43 -5.18
C VAL A 89 -3.08 2.53 -5.39
N ASP A 90 -3.75 2.69 -6.53
CA ASP A 90 -4.73 1.71 -6.99
C ASP A 90 -4.05 0.72 -7.92
N ILE A 91 -4.22 -0.57 -7.64
CA ILE A 91 -3.61 -1.66 -8.40
C ILE A 91 -4.68 -2.61 -8.91
N SER A 92 -4.58 -2.97 -10.19
CA SER A 92 -5.47 -3.95 -10.82
C SER A 92 -4.88 -5.35 -10.71
N PHE A 93 -5.63 -6.25 -10.07
CA PHE A 93 -5.32 -7.67 -9.99
C PHE A 93 -6.09 -8.45 -11.05
N TYR A 94 -5.36 -9.17 -11.90
CA TYR A 94 -5.93 -9.98 -12.98
C TYR A 94 -5.78 -11.47 -12.67
N GLU A 95 -6.88 -12.22 -12.76
CA GLU A 95 -6.84 -13.66 -12.55
C GLU A 95 -6.21 -14.40 -13.75
N VAL A 96 -5.32 -15.34 -13.46
CA VAL A 96 -4.72 -16.27 -14.41
C VAL A 96 -5.41 -17.62 -14.23
N VAL A 97 -6.23 -17.99 -15.20
CA VAL A 97 -6.84 -19.32 -15.29
C VAL A 97 -5.97 -20.19 -16.20
N LEU A 98 -5.35 -21.24 -15.63
CA LEU A 98 -4.63 -22.25 -16.40
C LEU A 98 -5.64 -23.27 -16.94
N PRO A 99 -5.76 -23.48 -18.27
CA PRO A 99 -6.63 -24.52 -18.79
C PRO A 99 -6.15 -25.90 -18.34
N ALA A 100 -7.11 -26.76 -17.97
CA ALA A 100 -6.87 -28.09 -17.36
C ALA A 100 -5.96 -29.04 -18.17
N ASN A 101 -5.70 -28.74 -19.45
CA ASN A 101 -4.90 -29.56 -20.37
C ASN A 101 -3.47 -29.03 -20.62
N CYS A 102 -3.02 -27.97 -19.94
CA CYS A 102 -1.64 -27.49 -20.08
C CYS A 102 -0.70 -28.19 -19.10
N SER A 103 0.20 -29.01 -19.66
CA SER A 103 1.32 -29.62 -18.92
C SER A 103 2.23 -28.50 -18.36
N PRO A 104 2.75 -28.63 -17.11
CA PRO A 104 3.54 -27.60 -16.43
C PRO A 104 4.88 -27.23 -17.13
N SER A 105 5.20 -27.89 -18.25
CA SER A 105 6.47 -27.77 -18.99
C SER A 105 6.39 -26.87 -20.23
N ARG A 106 5.21 -26.37 -20.62
CA ARG A 106 5.07 -25.44 -21.74
C ARG A 106 4.39 -24.17 -21.23
N ALA A 107 5.04 -23.03 -21.49
CA ALA A 107 4.57 -21.70 -21.15
C ALA A 107 3.06 -21.61 -21.35
N PRO A 108 2.28 -21.34 -20.28
CA PRO A 108 0.84 -21.20 -20.43
C PRO A 108 0.63 -19.93 -21.25
N LEU A 109 0.41 -20.09 -22.55
CA LEU A 109 -0.22 -19.03 -23.31
C LEU A 109 -1.62 -18.90 -22.72
N LEU A 110 -1.75 -17.87 -21.90
CA LEU A 110 -2.96 -17.15 -21.56
C LEU A 110 -4.13 -17.62 -22.45
N CYS A 111 -5.09 -18.33 -21.86
CA CYS A 111 -6.47 -18.24 -22.34
C CYS A 111 -7.00 -16.83 -21.98
N LEU A 112 -6.32 -15.79 -22.47
CA LEU A 112 -6.96 -14.53 -22.79
C LEU A 112 -7.65 -14.80 -24.11
N ASP A 113 -8.76 -15.54 -24.08
CA ASP A 113 -9.67 -15.53 -25.21
C ASP A 113 -9.99 -14.05 -25.43
N GLN A 114 -9.66 -13.53 -26.61
CA GLN A 114 -9.76 -12.11 -26.98
C GLN A 114 -11.20 -11.55 -26.92
N GLN A 115 -12.15 -12.29 -26.37
CA GLN A 115 -13.56 -11.95 -26.27
C GLN A 115 -14.16 -12.14 -24.87
N ASP A 116 -13.50 -12.85 -23.94
CA ASP A 116 -14.04 -13.08 -22.60
C ASP A 116 -13.44 -12.13 -21.56
N LYS A 117 -14.34 -11.49 -20.84
CA LYS A 117 -14.10 -10.38 -19.91
C LYS A 117 -13.09 -10.79 -18.84
N VAL A 118 -11.84 -10.33 -18.94
CA VAL A 118 -10.82 -10.56 -17.90
C VAL A 118 -11.37 -10.01 -16.59
N VAL A 119 -11.59 -10.90 -15.61
CA VAL A 119 -12.06 -10.49 -14.29
C VAL A 119 -10.90 -9.79 -13.59
N ALA A 120 -11.05 -8.47 -13.41
CA ALA A 120 -10.09 -7.63 -12.73
C ALA A 120 -10.69 -7.11 -11.43
N THR A 121 -9.94 -7.21 -10.34
CA THR A 121 -10.27 -6.58 -9.06
C THR A 121 -9.28 -5.46 -8.82
N THR A 122 -9.78 -4.23 -8.66
CA THR A 122 -8.92 -3.09 -8.31
C THR A 122 -8.95 -2.88 -6.81
N LEU A 123 -7.78 -2.85 -6.19
CA LEU A 123 -7.61 -2.61 -4.77
C LEU A 123 -6.79 -1.34 -4.54
N THR A 124 -7.22 -0.54 -3.57
CA THR A 124 -6.40 0.54 -3.02
C THR A 124 -5.41 -0.07 -2.04
N CYS A 125 -4.12 0.09 -2.34
CA CYS A 125 -3.00 -0.48 -1.59
C CYS A 125 -1.99 0.62 -1.25
N LEU A 126 -1.03 0.29 -0.38
CA LEU A 126 0.14 1.13 -0.12
C LEU A 126 1.37 0.48 -0.73
N LEU A 127 2.21 1.27 -1.39
CA LEU A 127 3.50 0.84 -1.92
C LEU A 127 4.42 0.22 -0.86
N SER A 128 4.23 0.59 0.41
CA SER A 128 4.94 0.05 1.57
C SER A 128 4.37 -1.28 2.11
N GLN A 129 3.18 -1.71 1.69
CA GLN A 129 2.61 -2.99 2.14
C GLN A 129 3.51 -4.16 1.77
N SER A 130 3.67 -5.12 2.68
CA SER A 130 4.40 -6.36 2.44
C SER A 130 3.63 -7.30 1.51
N TYR A 131 4.34 -8.26 0.91
CA TYR A 131 3.73 -9.36 0.15
C TYR A 131 2.57 -10.02 0.91
N ASP A 132 2.79 -10.37 2.19
CA ASP A 132 1.78 -11.04 3.02
C ASP A 132 0.52 -10.16 3.22
N SER A 133 0.69 -8.85 3.41
CA SER A 133 -0.42 -7.91 3.49
C SER A 133 -1.20 -7.84 2.19
N ILE A 134 -0.52 -7.86 1.04
CA ILE A 134 -1.15 -7.81 -0.28
C ILE A 134 -1.97 -9.08 -0.55
N VAL A 135 -1.40 -10.27 -0.31
CA VAL A 135 -2.15 -11.52 -0.53
C VAL A 135 -3.32 -11.67 0.44
N ALA A 136 -3.18 -11.21 1.69
CA ALA A 136 -4.27 -11.20 2.66
C ALA A 136 -5.40 -10.25 2.24
N GLN A 137 -5.05 -9.04 1.77
CA GLN A 137 -6.03 -8.08 1.27
C GLN A 137 -6.76 -8.62 0.03
N LEU A 138 -6.05 -9.25 -0.90
CA LEU A 138 -6.65 -9.86 -2.08
C LEU A 138 -7.58 -11.02 -1.71
N ALA A 139 -7.17 -11.90 -0.80
CA ALA A 139 -8.01 -12.99 -0.30
C ALA A 139 -9.28 -12.50 0.40
N ALA A 140 -9.20 -11.37 1.12
CA ALA A 140 -10.37 -10.77 1.76
C ALA A 140 -11.37 -10.16 0.76
N HIS A 141 -10.93 -9.76 -0.44
CA HIS A 141 -11.79 -9.11 -1.45
C HIS A 141 -12.32 -10.06 -2.52
N VAL A 142 -11.59 -11.14 -2.84
CA VAL A 142 -11.97 -12.08 -3.89
C VAL A 142 -12.56 -13.34 -3.26
N THR A 143 -13.89 -13.50 -3.38
CA THR A 143 -14.65 -14.60 -2.74
C THR A 143 -14.18 -16.01 -3.13
N ALA A 144 -13.59 -16.17 -4.32
CA ALA A 144 -13.07 -17.46 -4.78
C ALA A 144 -11.80 -17.91 -4.02
N ILE A 145 -11.12 -17.01 -3.32
CA ILE A 145 -9.88 -17.28 -2.60
C ILE A 145 -10.23 -17.69 -1.16
N PRO A 146 -9.89 -18.92 -0.72
CA PRO A 146 -10.23 -19.36 0.63
C PRO A 146 -9.38 -18.69 1.71
N ASP A 147 -8.08 -18.52 1.47
CA ASP A 147 -7.16 -17.78 2.33
C ASP A 147 -5.93 -17.26 1.56
N ALA A 148 -5.08 -16.47 2.24
CA ALA A 148 -3.88 -15.87 1.67
C ALA A 148 -2.82 -16.87 1.15
N LEU A 149 -2.78 -18.09 1.68
CA LEU A 149 -1.86 -19.15 1.24
C LEU A 149 -2.33 -19.86 -0.04
N HIS A 150 -3.54 -19.56 -0.50
CA HIS A 150 -4.07 -20.05 -1.78
C HIS A 150 -3.91 -19.03 -2.91
N VAL A 151 -3.09 -18.00 -2.70
CA VAL A 151 -2.77 -16.98 -3.70
C VAL A 151 -1.33 -17.17 -4.19
N ARG A 152 -1.18 -17.30 -5.51
CA ARG A 152 0.11 -17.21 -6.18
C ARG A 152 0.15 -15.95 -7.03
N LEU A 153 1.07 -15.03 -6.73
CA LEU A 153 1.22 -13.79 -7.49
C LEU A 153 2.25 -13.93 -8.62
N PHE A 154 2.02 -13.20 -9.70
CA PHE A 154 2.92 -13.13 -10.85
C PHE A 154 3.22 -11.66 -11.21
N PRO A 155 4.46 -11.37 -11.63
CA PRO A 155 4.79 -10.06 -12.14
C PRO A 155 4.06 -9.77 -13.45
N SER A 156 3.71 -8.51 -13.66
CA SER A 156 3.27 -8.01 -14.96
C SER A 156 4.47 -7.87 -15.91
N SER A 157 4.21 -7.97 -17.21
CA SER A 157 5.16 -7.69 -18.28
C SER A 157 4.46 -6.80 -19.29
N SER A 158 5.04 -5.64 -19.58
CA SER A 158 4.48 -4.65 -20.51
C SER A 158 4.20 -5.19 -21.91
N SER A 159 4.94 -6.21 -22.34
CA SER A 159 4.86 -6.77 -23.69
C SER A 159 4.14 -8.12 -23.77
N SER A 160 3.93 -8.82 -22.64
CA SER A 160 3.52 -10.24 -22.68
C SER A 160 2.52 -10.66 -21.60
N GLY A 161 2.01 -9.74 -20.78
CA GLY A 161 1.11 -10.09 -19.68
C GLY A 161 1.86 -10.78 -18.51
N PRO A 162 1.27 -11.76 -17.81
CA PRO A 162 1.90 -12.37 -16.63
C PRO A 162 3.18 -13.13 -16.99
N LYS A 163 4.23 -12.97 -16.18
CA LYS A 163 5.44 -13.81 -16.24
C LYS A 163 5.22 -15.13 -15.50
N LEU A 164 4.60 -16.11 -16.17
CA LEU A 164 4.19 -17.38 -15.57
C LEU A 164 5.34 -18.32 -15.20
N ASP A 165 6.49 -18.14 -15.84
CA ASP A 165 7.75 -18.85 -15.57
C ASP A 165 8.48 -18.34 -14.33
N ALA A 166 8.18 -17.11 -13.88
CA ALA A 166 8.82 -16.46 -12.74
C ALA A 166 7.78 -15.89 -11.73
N PRO A 167 6.96 -16.74 -11.10
CA PRO A 167 6.04 -16.30 -10.04
C PRO A 167 6.80 -15.77 -8.82
N PHE A 168 6.15 -14.89 -8.06
CA PHE A 168 6.64 -14.50 -6.74
C PHE A 168 6.60 -15.72 -5.81
N LEU A 169 7.77 -16.19 -5.39
CA LEU A 169 7.89 -17.32 -4.46
C LEU A 169 7.53 -16.83 -3.06
N HIS A 170 6.56 -17.47 -2.42
CA HIS A 170 6.08 -17.13 -1.08
C HIS A 170 7.22 -17.07 -0.06
N ARG A 171 8.16 -18.02 -0.08
CA ARG A 171 9.29 -18.03 0.88
C ARG A 171 10.22 -16.81 0.79
N THR A 172 10.56 -16.37 -0.42
CA THR A 172 11.52 -15.28 -0.63
C THR A 172 10.82 -13.92 -0.72
N SER A 173 9.57 -13.90 -1.16
CA SER A 173 8.82 -12.67 -1.41
C SER A 173 8.24 -12.03 -0.15
N ARG A 174 8.25 -12.72 1.01
CA ARG A 174 7.85 -12.14 2.30
C ARG A 174 8.60 -10.86 2.68
N GLN A 175 9.81 -10.68 2.17
CA GLN A 175 10.61 -9.47 2.38
C GLN A 175 10.33 -8.36 1.35
N LEU A 176 9.55 -8.65 0.30
CA LEU A 176 9.19 -7.68 -0.72
C LEU A 176 8.02 -6.82 -0.26
N THR A 177 8.10 -5.53 -0.57
CA THR A 177 6.99 -4.61 -0.53
C THR A 177 6.27 -4.56 -1.88
N LEU A 178 5.09 -3.97 -1.92
CA LEU A 178 4.36 -3.74 -3.16
C LEU A 178 5.19 -2.93 -4.17
N ARG A 179 5.92 -1.91 -3.72
CA ARG A 179 6.89 -1.18 -4.54
C ARG A 179 7.94 -2.13 -5.15
N GLY A 180 8.53 -3.01 -4.35
CA GLY A 180 9.50 -4.00 -4.85
C GLY A 180 8.88 -4.98 -5.86
N MET A 181 7.63 -5.41 -5.66
CA MET A 181 6.91 -6.25 -6.61
C MET A 181 6.62 -5.55 -7.93
N ILE A 182 6.27 -4.26 -7.88
CA ILE A 182 6.02 -3.43 -9.07
C ILE A 182 7.32 -3.13 -9.80
N ASP A 183 8.37 -2.67 -9.11
CA ASP A 183 9.63 -2.25 -9.74
C ASP A 183 10.34 -3.41 -10.45
N ALA A 184 10.21 -4.63 -9.92
CA ALA A 184 10.70 -5.85 -10.55
C ALA A 184 10.04 -6.16 -11.92
N THR A 185 8.91 -5.51 -12.26
CA THR A 185 8.18 -5.78 -13.49
C THR A 185 8.71 -5.05 -14.72
N GLN A 186 9.54 -4.01 -14.58
CA GLN A 186 10.05 -3.15 -15.66
C GLN A 186 9.10 -3.02 -16.86
N ALA A 187 8.08 -2.15 -16.77
CA ALA A 187 7.83 -1.10 -17.77
C ALA A 187 6.47 -0.41 -17.66
N SER A 188 6.54 0.89 -17.99
CA SER A 188 5.49 1.84 -18.36
C SER A 188 4.81 2.63 -17.24
N PRO A 189 4.34 3.86 -17.52
CA PRO A 189 3.87 4.80 -16.50
C PRO A 189 2.42 4.53 -16.04
N HIS A 190 1.71 3.55 -16.62
CA HIS A 190 0.26 3.35 -16.42
C HIS A 190 -0.19 1.90 -16.71
N PRO A 191 -1.32 1.46 -16.15
CA PRO A 191 -1.67 1.41 -14.73
C PRO A 191 -0.96 0.24 -14.01
N LEU A 192 -0.78 0.38 -12.70
CA LEU A 192 -0.16 -0.66 -11.87
C LEU A 192 -1.01 -1.94 -11.90
N SER A 193 -0.36 -3.06 -12.22
CA SER A 193 -1.03 -4.34 -12.34
C SER A 193 -0.20 -5.48 -11.80
N LEU A 194 -0.89 -6.45 -11.19
CA LEU A 194 -0.35 -7.74 -10.83
C LEU A 194 -1.31 -8.83 -11.30
N TYR A 195 -0.76 -10.02 -11.48
CA TYR A 195 -1.54 -11.19 -11.85
C TYR A 195 -1.57 -12.16 -10.68
N TYR A 196 -2.66 -12.90 -10.54
CA TYR A 196 -2.79 -13.91 -9.49
C TYR A 196 -3.40 -15.19 -10.03
N GLN A 197 -3.05 -16.31 -9.40
CA GLN A 197 -3.72 -17.59 -9.59
C GLN A 197 -4.29 -18.03 -8.25
N VAL A 198 -5.56 -18.46 -8.26
CA VAL A 198 -6.18 -19.13 -7.12
C VAL A 198 -5.77 -20.59 -7.11
N LEU A 199 -5.17 -21.04 -6.01
CA LEU A 199 -4.80 -22.44 -5.83
C LEU A 199 -6.01 -23.25 -5.33
N PRO A 200 -6.11 -24.55 -5.70
CA PRO A 200 -7.20 -25.40 -5.22
C PRO A 200 -7.25 -25.47 -3.69
N PRO A 201 -8.43 -25.56 -3.06
CA PRO A 201 -8.55 -25.60 -1.58
C PRO A 201 -7.81 -26.76 -0.90
N SER A 202 -7.48 -27.82 -1.64
CA SER A 202 -6.71 -28.97 -1.16
C SER A 202 -5.20 -28.73 -1.17
N PHE A 203 -4.73 -27.57 -1.66
CA PHE A 203 -3.33 -27.34 -1.97
C PHE A 203 -2.88 -25.90 -1.77
N SER A 204 -2.02 -25.68 -0.76
CA SER A 204 -1.47 -24.36 -0.46
C SER A 204 -0.21 -24.04 -1.28
N ILE A 205 0.16 -22.75 -1.33
CA ILE A 205 1.42 -22.31 -1.95
C ILE A 205 2.64 -22.95 -1.28
N LEU A 206 2.57 -23.25 0.01
CA LEU A 206 3.64 -23.92 0.75
C LEU A 206 3.83 -25.36 0.28
N ASP A 207 2.73 -26.05 -0.03
CA ASP A 207 2.76 -27.40 -0.59
C ASP A 207 3.31 -27.40 -2.01
N LEU A 208 2.91 -26.41 -2.82
CA LEU A 208 3.42 -26.18 -4.17
C LEU A 208 4.94 -26.06 -4.20
N GLU A 209 5.48 -25.16 -3.39
CA GLU A 209 6.92 -24.92 -3.34
C GLU A 209 7.69 -26.10 -2.75
N ARG A 210 7.08 -26.85 -1.83
CA ARG A 210 7.68 -28.07 -1.30
C ARG A 210 7.79 -29.15 -2.39
N MET A 211 6.77 -29.34 -3.21
CA MET A 211 6.77 -30.36 -4.27
C MET A 211 7.82 -30.09 -5.36
N VAL A 212 7.99 -28.83 -5.78
CA VAL A 212 9.02 -28.44 -6.77
C VAL A 212 10.43 -28.84 -6.30
N LYS A 213 10.70 -28.72 -5.00
CA LYS A 213 12.00 -29.11 -4.42
C LYS A 213 12.28 -30.61 -4.56
N TRP A 214 11.26 -31.46 -4.41
CA TRP A 214 11.43 -32.92 -4.50
C TRP A 214 11.74 -33.37 -5.93
N THR A 215 11.12 -32.74 -6.94
CA THR A 215 11.39 -33.07 -8.35
C THR A 215 12.84 -32.78 -8.74
N LEU A 216 13.45 -31.72 -8.20
CA LEU A 216 14.85 -31.35 -8.44
C LEU A 216 15.87 -32.21 -7.67
N HIS A 217 15.45 -32.97 -6.65
CA HIS A 217 16.34 -33.84 -5.87
C HIS A 217 16.31 -35.30 -6.34
N LEU A 218 15.42 -35.64 -7.28
CA LEU A 218 15.25 -36.98 -7.84
C LEU A 218 15.71 -37.08 -9.31
N SER A 219 16.23 -35.98 -9.87
CA SER A 219 16.87 -35.89 -11.20
C SER A 219 18.39 -35.88 -11.06
#